data_AF-A0A2N5KDJ5-F1
#
_entry.id   AF-A0A2N5KDJ5-F1
#
_cell.length_a   1.000
_cell.length_b   1.000
_cell.length_c   1.000
_cell.angle_alpha   90.00
_cell.angle_beta   90.00
_cell.angle_gamma   90.00
#
_symmetry.space_group_name_H-M   'P 1'
#
loop_
_entity.id
_entity.type
_entity.pdbx_description
1 polymer ?
#
loop_
_entity_poly.entity_id
_entity_poly.type
_entity_poly.pdbx_seq_one_letter_code
_entity_poly.pdbx_strand_id
1 'polypeptide(L)'
;MADSISTPKPEWLPPRDALLIDPTKEKIPTPVDANGLVIVSQLVRDVRATVDPSYEWPTLFPDDHHLYHYHADYPSIEEPGRVNPRVFCNLPINRRMMPRNFHNLIHLVAERPAVPSEEVMAYRIQAYEISRGLFVSARWLIQLERMAERRLRQARQNEIDGREVCLKGLRVSIDRHRANIDRHLELVQTIPPELHIVPIDSEQRVERIARNLGKFVAKKRIIEPVRIAA
;
A
#
# COMPACT_ATOMS: atom_id res chain seq x y z
N MET A 1 -51.82 -11.50 -8.31
CA MET A 1 -50.46 -11.34 -8.86
C MET A 1 -49.80 -10.30 -7.99
N ALA A 2 -48.89 -10.72 -7.12
CA ALA A 2 -48.17 -9.78 -6.25
C ALA A 2 -47.04 -9.19 -7.07
N ASP A 3 -47.19 -7.93 -7.46
CA ASP A 3 -46.09 -7.14 -7.99
C ASP A 3 -44.96 -7.17 -6.96
N SER A 4 -43.87 -7.85 -7.31
CA SER A 4 -42.69 -7.83 -6.48
C SER A 4 -42.21 -6.39 -6.44
N ILE A 5 -42.24 -5.81 -5.24
CA ILE A 5 -41.62 -4.54 -4.96
C ILE A 5 -40.13 -4.74 -5.28
N SER A 6 -39.76 -4.39 -6.50
CA SER A 6 -38.39 -4.25 -6.96
C SER A 6 -37.77 -3.18 -6.07
N THR A 7 -37.23 -3.58 -4.93
CA THR A 7 -36.34 -2.75 -4.14
C THR A 7 -35.33 -2.16 -5.12
N PRO A 8 -35.26 -0.83 -5.28
CA PRO A 8 -34.33 -0.23 -6.22
C PRO A 8 -32.96 -0.81 -5.91
N LYS A 9 -32.36 -1.44 -6.93
CA LYS A 9 -31.02 -2.00 -6.81
C LYS A 9 -30.14 -0.92 -6.20
N PRO A 10 -29.28 -1.26 -5.23
CA PRO A 10 -28.35 -0.28 -4.70
C PRO A 10 -27.60 0.32 -5.91
N GLU A 11 -27.59 1.64 -6.07
CA GLU A 11 -26.93 2.40 -7.18
C GLU A 11 -25.41 2.13 -7.30
N TRP A 12 -24.92 1.20 -6.49
CA TRP A 12 -23.53 0.95 -6.20
C TRP A 12 -22.98 -0.33 -6.86
N LEU A 13 -23.73 -0.97 -7.76
CA LEU A 13 -23.31 -2.15 -8.53
C LEU A 13 -23.70 -2.00 -10.00
N PRO A 14 -22.95 -2.59 -10.95
CA PRO A 14 -23.38 -2.67 -12.34
C PRO A 14 -24.80 -3.27 -12.47
N PRO A 15 -25.59 -2.81 -13.44
CA PRO A 15 -26.87 -3.43 -13.74
C PRO A 15 -26.64 -4.87 -14.23
N ARG A 16 -27.69 -5.69 -14.18
CA ARG A 16 -27.53 -7.16 -14.29
C ARG A 16 -27.11 -7.58 -15.71
N ASP A 17 -27.58 -6.83 -16.69
CA ASP A 17 -27.24 -6.91 -18.11
C ASP A 17 -25.79 -6.50 -18.42
N ALA A 18 -25.18 -5.65 -17.60
CA ALA A 18 -23.77 -5.31 -17.71
C ALA A 18 -22.83 -6.36 -17.08
N LEU A 19 -23.35 -7.30 -16.28
CA LEU A 19 -22.54 -8.37 -15.71
C LEU A 19 -22.42 -9.53 -16.71
N LEU A 20 -21.18 -9.93 -17.00
CA LEU A 20 -20.87 -11.05 -17.90
C LEU A 20 -20.93 -12.41 -17.19
N ILE A 21 -21.06 -12.42 -15.86
CA ILE A 21 -21.20 -13.62 -15.04
C ILE A 21 -22.41 -13.49 -14.09
N ASP A 22 -22.89 -14.63 -13.58
CA ASP A 22 -23.92 -14.66 -12.54
C ASP A 22 -23.26 -14.86 -11.15
N PRO A 23 -23.05 -13.79 -10.36
CA PRO A 23 -22.35 -13.87 -9.08
C PRO A 23 -23.08 -14.68 -8.00
N THR A 24 -24.33 -15.09 -8.27
CA THR A 24 -25.08 -15.98 -7.37
C THR A 24 -24.81 -17.46 -7.63
N LYS A 25 -24.25 -17.80 -8.80
CA LYS A 25 -23.92 -19.17 -9.21
C LYS A 25 -22.43 -19.43 -9.18
N GLU A 26 -21.63 -18.44 -9.54
CA GLU A 26 -20.19 -18.57 -9.63
C GLU A 26 -19.49 -17.33 -9.09
N LYS A 27 -18.29 -17.54 -8.55
CA LYS A 27 -17.37 -16.47 -8.18
C LYS A 27 -16.02 -16.75 -8.82
N ILE A 28 -15.30 -15.69 -9.16
CA ILE A 28 -13.93 -15.82 -9.65
C ILE A 28 -12.98 -16.02 -8.46
N PRO A 29 -11.97 -16.89 -8.57
CA PRO A 29 -10.97 -17.05 -7.52
C PRO A 29 -10.19 -15.75 -7.35
N THR A 30 -9.95 -15.33 -6.10
CA THR A 30 -9.06 -14.18 -5.86
C THR A 30 -7.63 -14.57 -6.19
N PRO A 31 -6.95 -13.87 -7.11
CA PRO A 31 -5.60 -14.21 -7.52
C PRO A 31 -4.61 -13.92 -6.39
N VAL A 32 -3.84 -14.93 -6.04
CA VAL A 32 -2.79 -14.87 -5.03
C VAL A 32 -1.47 -15.37 -5.60
N ASP A 33 -0.35 -14.90 -5.04
CA ASP A 33 0.97 -15.43 -5.35
C ASP A 33 1.26 -16.75 -4.60
N ALA A 34 2.48 -17.28 -4.76
CA ALA A 34 2.91 -18.51 -4.09
C ALA A 34 2.87 -18.43 -2.54
N ASN A 35 2.82 -17.23 -1.98
CA ASN A 35 2.75 -16.97 -0.53
C ASN A 35 1.32 -16.69 -0.05
N GLY A 36 0.31 -16.81 -0.92
CA GLY A 36 -1.08 -16.49 -0.58
C GLY A 36 -1.36 -14.99 -0.50
N LEU A 37 -0.47 -14.14 -1.03
CA LEU A 37 -0.67 -12.68 -1.05
C LEU A 37 -1.44 -12.25 -2.30
N VAL A 38 -2.42 -11.35 -2.14
CA VAL A 38 -3.30 -10.93 -3.23
C VAL A 38 -2.52 -10.19 -4.32
N ILE A 39 -2.62 -10.65 -5.56
CA ILE A 39 -2.04 -9.99 -6.75
C ILE A 39 -3.01 -8.91 -7.23
N VAL A 40 -2.89 -7.70 -6.69
CA VAL A 40 -3.89 -6.62 -6.88
C VAL A 40 -4.16 -6.29 -8.36
N SER A 41 -3.13 -6.20 -9.19
CA SER A 41 -3.29 -5.88 -10.62
C SER A 41 -4.10 -6.96 -11.35
N GLN A 42 -3.86 -8.23 -11.00
CA GLN A 42 -4.59 -9.37 -11.51
C GLN A 42 -6.05 -9.34 -11.04
N LEU A 43 -6.28 -9.08 -9.74
CA LEU A 43 -7.62 -9.00 -9.18
C LEU A 43 -8.45 -7.91 -9.88
N VAL A 44 -7.86 -6.72 -10.06
CA VAL A 44 -8.54 -5.61 -10.75
C VAL A 44 -8.87 -6.00 -12.20
N ARG A 45 -7.94 -6.63 -12.91
CA ARG A 45 -8.14 -7.09 -14.29
C ARG A 45 -9.29 -8.11 -14.38
N ASP A 46 -9.27 -9.10 -13.51
CA ASP A 46 -10.19 -10.23 -13.56
C ASP A 46 -11.60 -9.78 -13.16
N VAL A 47 -11.73 -8.93 -12.13
CA VAL A 47 -13.00 -8.32 -11.74
C VAL A 47 -13.55 -7.42 -12.85
N ARG A 48 -12.70 -6.63 -13.54
CA ARG A 48 -13.15 -5.85 -14.71
C ARG A 48 -13.67 -6.73 -15.84
N ALA A 49 -13.06 -7.89 -16.07
CA ALA A 49 -13.51 -8.84 -17.09
C ALA A 49 -14.87 -9.49 -16.78
N THR A 50 -15.41 -9.30 -15.58
CA THR A 50 -16.77 -9.75 -15.21
C THR A 50 -17.86 -8.75 -15.61
N VAL A 51 -17.49 -7.60 -16.18
CA VAL A 51 -18.40 -6.53 -16.60
C VAL A 51 -18.19 -6.25 -18.08
N ASP A 52 -19.28 -5.94 -18.80
CA ASP A 52 -19.23 -5.52 -20.18
C ASP A 52 -18.25 -4.34 -20.36
N PRO A 53 -17.29 -4.41 -21.31
CA PRO A 53 -16.33 -3.33 -21.52
C PRO A 53 -16.94 -1.97 -21.87
N SER A 54 -18.16 -1.95 -22.43
CA SER A 54 -18.91 -0.73 -22.74
C SER A 54 -19.62 -0.13 -21.54
N TYR A 55 -19.62 -0.80 -20.38
CA TYR A 55 -20.24 -0.28 -19.16
C TYR A 55 -19.49 0.95 -18.65
N GLU A 56 -20.17 2.08 -18.67
CA GLU A 56 -19.68 3.32 -18.10
C GLU A 56 -19.83 3.31 -16.57
N TRP A 57 -18.70 3.40 -15.88
CA TRP A 57 -18.68 3.41 -14.42
C TRP A 57 -19.16 4.77 -13.90
N PRO A 58 -20.19 4.82 -13.05
CA PRO A 58 -20.60 6.07 -12.43
C PRO A 58 -19.45 6.62 -11.60
N THR A 59 -19.15 7.90 -11.77
CA THR A 59 -18.02 8.54 -11.10
C THR A 59 -18.40 8.75 -9.63
N LEU A 60 -17.89 7.87 -8.76
CA LEU A 60 -18.22 7.88 -7.34
C LEU A 60 -16.99 8.07 -6.47
N PHE A 61 -17.25 8.47 -5.23
CA PHE A 61 -16.25 8.73 -4.22
C PHE A 61 -15.32 7.53 -4.03
N PRO A 62 -14.00 7.75 -3.93
CA PRO A 62 -13.07 6.67 -3.66
C PRO A 62 -13.30 6.18 -2.22
N ASP A 63 -13.34 4.86 -2.08
CA ASP A 63 -13.52 4.16 -0.83
C ASP A 63 -12.30 3.29 -0.53
N ASP A 64 -12.08 3.02 0.76
CA ASP A 64 -10.94 2.26 1.24
C ASP A 64 -11.27 0.77 1.32
N HIS A 65 -10.83 0.01 0.32
CA HIS A 65 -11.05 -1.43 0.23
C HIS A 65 -9.90 -2.18 0.91
N HIS A 66 -10.24 -3.07 1.85
CA HIS A 66 -9.30 -4.02 2.43
C HIS A 66 -9.20 -5.24 1.51
N LEU A 67 -7.99 -5.56 1.03
CA LEU A 67 -7.78 -6.71 0.14
C LEU A 67 -8.10 -8.05 0.81
N TYR A 68 -8.05 -8.08 2.14
CA TYR A 68 -8.39 -9.23 2.96
C TYR A 68 -9.68 -8.94 3.72
N HIS A 69 -10.64 -9.87 3.66
CA HIS A 69 -11.93 -9.70 4.31
C HIS A 69 -11.78 -9.62 5.83
N TYR A 70 -12.28 -8.53 6.41
CA TYR A 70 -12.07 -8.20 7.80
C TYR A 70 -13.17 -8.79 8.72
N HIS A 71 -12.76 -9.12 9.96
CA HIS A 71 -13.50 -9.66 11.12
C HIS A 71 -13.60 -11.17 11.31
N ALA A 72 -13.99 -11.98 10.32
CA ALA A 72 -14.16 -13.43 10.56
C ALA A 72 -12.82 -14.19 10.49
N ASP A 73 -12.03 -13.89 9.46
CA ASP A 73 -10.87 -14.71 9.10
C ASP A 73 -9.54 -14.22 9.75
N TYR A 74 -9.56 -13.03 10.37
CA TYR A 74 -8.40 -12.38 10.98
C TYR A 74 -8.70 -11.98 12.44
N PRO A 75 -8.75 -12.94 13.37
CA PRO A 75 -9.01 -12.64 14.78
C PRO A 75 -7.89 -11.77 15.38
N SER A 76 -8.23 -10.99 16.39
CA SER A 76 -7.23 -10.28 17.19
C SER A 76 -6.62 -11.27 18.17
N ILE A 77 -5.34 -11.57 18.01
CA ILE A 77 -4.59 -12.45 18.93
C ILE A 77 -3.56 -11.58 19.67
N GLU A 78 -3.60 -11.60 21.00
CA GLU A 78 -2.70 -10.83 21.87
C GLU A 78 -1.65 -11.72 22.58
N GLU A 79 -1.59 -13.00 22.20
CA GLU A 79 -0.64 -13.97 22.74
C GLU A 79 0.82 -13.58 22.41
N PRO A 80 1.71 -13.47 23.41
CA PRO A 80 3.11 -13.16 23.18
C PRO A 80 3.78 -14.20 22.26
N GLY A 81 4.55 -13.71 21.29
CA GLY A 81 5.27 -14.56 20.33
C GLY A 81 4.45 -14.99 19.12
N ARG A 82 3.16 -14.66 19.05
CA ARG A 82 2.32 -14.92 17.87
C ARG A 82 2.12 -13.67 17.04
N VAL A 83 1.96 -13.86 15.74
CA VAL A 83 1.63 -12.77 14.83
C VAL A 83 0.15 -12.47 14.97
N ASN A 84 -0.21 -11.21 15.23
CA ASN A 84 -1.60 -10.79 15.25
C ASN A 84 -2.10 -10.62 13.79
N PRO A 85 -2.98 -11.48 13.27
CA PRO A 85 -3.47 -11.41 11.89
C PRO A 85 -4.19 -10.09 11.59
N ARG A 86 -4.80 -9.48 12.62
CA ARG A 86 -5.45 -8.17 12.53
C ARG A 86 -4.45 -7.06 12.16
N VAL A 87 -3.21 -7.14 12.63
CA VAL A 87 -2.15 -6.18 12.28
C VAL A 87 -1.80 -6.32 10.80
N PHE A 88 -1.61 -7.54 10.32
CA PHE A 88 -1.36 -7.82 8.91
C PHE A 88 -2.48 -7.29 8.00
N CYS A 89 -3.74 -7.65 8.28
CA CYS A 89 -4.89 -7.22 7.47
C CYS A 89 -5.03 -5.69 7.40
N ASN A 90 -4.67 -4.98 8.49
CA ASN A 90 -4.76 -3.53 8.57
C ASN A 90 -3.55 -2.77 8.01
N LEU A 91 -2.51 -3.46 7.52
CA LEU A 91 -1.36 -2.79 6.92
C LEU A 91 -1.80 -1.90 5.74
N PRO A 92 -1.27 -0.68 5.60
CA PRO A 92 -1.61 0.19 4.46
C PRO A 92 -1.33 -0.44 3.09
N ILE A 93 -0.33 -1.31 2.98
CA ILE A 93 -0.03 -2.06 1.75
C ILE A 93 -1.13 -3.07 1.36
N ASN A 94 -2.02 -3.42 2.30
CA ASN A 94 -3.14 -4.33 2.12
C ASN A 94 -4.47 -3.59 1.91
N ARG A 95 -4.42 -2.26 1.76
CA ARG A 95 -5.56 -1.37 1.55
C ARG A 95 -5.44 -0.62 0.23
N ARG A 96 -6.54 -0.45 -0.49
CA ARG A 96 -6.55 0.22 -1.80
C ARG A 96 -7.73 1.19 -1.87
N MET A 97 -7.44 2.40 -2.36
CA MET A 97 -8.48 3.36 -2.68
C MET A 97 -9.04 3.01 -4.07
N MET A 98 -10.34 2.77 -4.15
CA MET A 98 -11.01 2.45 -5.42
C MET A 98 -12.44 3.00 -5.42
N PRO A 99 -13.08 3.18 -6.60
CA PRO A 99 -14.47 3.59 -6.64
C PRO A 99 -15.36 2.64 -5.84
N ARG A 100 -16.29 3.17 -5.05
CA ARG A 100 -17.21 2.38 -4.21
C ARG A 100 -17.92 1.27 -5.00
N ASN A 101 -18.26 1.49 -6.27
CA ASN A 101 -18.93 0.48 -7.09
C ASN A 101 -18.00 -0.67 -7.45
N PHE A 102 -16.73 -0.37 -7.70
CA PHE A 102 -15.73 -1.40 -7.95
C PHE A 102 -15.45 -2.18 -6.66
N HIS A 103 -15.33 -1.51 -5.51
CA HIS A 103 -15.23 -2.14 -4.19
C HIS A 103 -16.37 -3.15 -3.99
N ASN A 104 -17.62 -2.73 -4.15
CA ASN A 104 -18.77 -3.61 -3.97
C ASN A 104 -18.77 -4.75 -4.99
N LEU A 105 -18.35 -4.48 -6.24
CA LEU A 105 -18.25 -5.52 -7.26
C LEU A 105 -17.23 -6.59 -6.86
N ILE A 106 -16.04 -6.23 -6.35
CA ILE A 106 -15.05 -7.21 -5.86
C ILE A 106 -15.71 -8.17 -4.85
N HIS A 107 -16.40 -7.63 -3.84
CA HIS A 107 -17.08 -8.46 -2.84
C HIS A 107 -18.20 -9.34 -3.42
N LEU A 108 -18.84 -8.87 -4.48
CA LEU A 108 -19.89 -9.61 -5.18
C LEU A 108 -19.32 -10.78 -5.98
N VAL A 109 -18.31 -10.52 -6.82
CA VAL A 109 -17.85 -11.48 -7.86
C VAL A 109 -16.65 -12.31 -7.46
N ALA A 110 -15.81 -11.84 -6.53
CA ALA A 110 -14.59 -12.56 -6.14
C ALA A 110 -14.81 -13.41 -4.89
N GLU A 111 -14.17 -14.57 -4.87
CA GLU A 111 -14.00 -15.40 -3.67
C GLU A 111 -13.10 -14.71 -2.66
N ARG A 112 -13.24 -15.03 -1.37
CA ARG A 112 -12.31 -14.51 -0.37
C ARG A 112 -10.95 -15.20 -0.52
N PRO A 113 -9.82 -14.48 -0.48
CA PRO A 113 -8.52 -15.13 -0.49
C PRO A 113 -8.33 -15.97 0.78
N ALA A 114 -7.58 -17.08 0.66
CA ALA A 114 -7.14 -17.84 1.82
C ALA A 114 -6.27 -16.98 2.73
N VAL A 115 -6.28 -17.28 4.03
CA VAL A 115 -5.42 -16.60 5.01
C VAL A 115 -3.97 -17.06 4.79
N PRO A 116 -3.00 -16.14 4.61
CA PRO A 116 -1.59 -16.49 4.51
C PRO A 116 -1.09 -17.18 5.79
N SER A 117 0.03 -17.90 5.69
CA SER A 117 0.65 -18.49 6.87
C SER A 117 1.09 -17.43 7.89
N GLU A 118 1.20 -17.83 9.16
CA GLU A 118 1.64 -16.95 10.24
C GLU A 118 3.02 -16.33 9.93
N GLU A 119 3.94 -17.13 9.39
CA GLU A 119 5.27 -16.69 8.96
C GLU A 119 5.21 -15.63 7.86
N VAL A 120 4.40 -15.82 6.82
CA VAL A 120 4.22 -14.84 5.75
C VAL A 120 3.65 -13.53 6.31
N MET A 121 2.67 -13.62 7.20
CA MET A 121 2.12 -12.43 7.87
C MET A 121 3.19 -11.70 8.70
N ALA A 122 4.03 -12.43 9.44
CA ALA A 122 5.14 -11.88 10.24
C ALA A 122 6.09 -11.08 9.36
N TYR A 123 6.60 -11.71 8.29
CA TYR A 123 7.54 -11.10 7.37
C TYR A 123 6.94 -9.90 6.65
N ARG A 124 5.65 -9.93 6.30
CA ARG A 124 5.00 -8.78 5.64
C ARG A 124 4.80 -7.60 6.57
N ILE A 125 4.49 -7.83 7.85
CA ILE A 125 4.47 -6.76 8.86
C ILE A 125 5.87 -6.17 9.02
N GLN A 126 6.88 -7.02 9.21
CA GLN A 126 8.27 -6.60 9.36
C GLN A 126 8.77 -5.82 8.14
N ALA A 127 8.50 -6.32 6.93
CA ALA A 127 8.85 -5.66 5.67
C ALA A 127 8.23 -4.27 5.58
N TYR A 128 6.98 -4.11 6.04
CA TYR A 128 6.29 -2.82 6.06
C TYR A 128 6.92 -1.85 7.04
N GLU A 129 7.24 -2.29 8.25
CA GLU A 129 7.87 -1.45 9.27
C GLU A 129 9.26 -0.98 8.85
N ILE A 130 10.08 -1.89 8.32
CA ILE A 130 11.42 -1.56 7.80
C ILE A 130 11.31 -0.60 6.62
N SER A 131 10.42 -0.88 5.65
CA SER A 131 10.16 0.01 4.51
C SER A 131 9.72 1.40 4.97
N ARG A 132 8.85 1.49 5.98
CA ARG A 132 8.40 2.75 6.55
C ARG A 132 9.55 3.51 7.21
N GLY A 133 10.37 2.83 8.00
CA GLY A 133 11.51 3.45 8.66
C GLY A 133 12.60 3.93 7.69
N LEU A 134 12.87 3.16 6.62
CA LEU A 134 13.74 3.57 5.51
C LEU A 134 13.20 4.83 4.83
N PHE A 135 11.92 4.85 4.47
CA PHE A 135 11.30 6.02 3.85
C PHE A 135 11.40 7.27 4.74
N VAL A 136 11.06 7.15 6.02
CA VAL A 136 11.10 8.27 6.97
C VAL A 136 12.52 8.78 7.11
N SER A 137 13.51 7.90 7.30
CA SER A 137 14.91 8.30 7.47
C SER A 137 15.49 8.91 6.20
N ALA A 138 15.24 8.32 5.03
CA ALA A 138 15.68 8.85 3.74
C ALA A 138 15.06 10.22 3.45
N ARG A 139 13.75 10.38 3.71
CA ARG A 139 13.05 11.67 3.52
C ARG A 139 13.64 12.75 4.43
N TRP A 140 13.87 12.45 5.70
CA TRP A 140 14.47 13.40 6.64
C TRP A 140 15.91 13.75 6.27
N LEU A 141 16.71 12.77 5.87
CA LEU A 141 18.08 12.99 5.42
C LEU A 141 18.14 13.99 4.25
N ILE A 142 17.32 13.78 3.21
CA ILE A 142 17.22 14.70 2.06
C ILE A 142 16.81 16.12 2.51
N GLN A 143 15.86 16.23 3.44
CA GLN A 143 15.43 17.54 3.96
C GLN A 143 16.53 18.24 4.74
N LEU A 144 17.26 17.51 5.59
CA LEU A 144 18.37 18.03 6.39
C LEU A 144 19.56 18.45 5.53
N GLU A 145 19.93 17.66 4.52
CA GLU A 145 20.99 18.00 3.56
C GLU A 145 20.63 19.29 2.80
N ARG A 146 19.39 19.41 2.31
CA ARG A 146 18.90 20.66 1.68
C ARG A 146 18.89 21.85 2.63
N MET A 147 18.63 21.65 3.93
CA MET A 147 18.72 22.71 4.94
C MET A 147 20.17 23.12 5.18
N ALA A 148 21.08 22.16 5.31
CA ALA A 148 22.51 22.40 5.49
C ALA A 148 23.10 23.19 4.31
N GLU A 149 22.78 22.79 3.08
CA GLU A 149 23.18 23.51 1.87
C GLU A 149 22.66 24.95 1.83
N ARG A 150 21.39 25.17 2.18
CA ARG A 150 20.81 26.52 2.21
C ARG A 150 21.51 27.41 3.23
N ARG A 151 21.79 26.89 4.42
CA ARG A 151 22.54 27.61 5.46
C ARG A 151 23.97 27.91 5.03
N LEU A 152 24.64 26.96 4.37
CA LEU A 152 25.97 27.18 3.80
C LEU A 152 25.97 28.28 2.73
N ARG A 153 24.99 28.29 1.83
CA ARG A 153 24.84 29.35 0.83
C ARG A 153 24.62 30.73 1.47
N GLN A 154 23.73 30.82 2.46
CA GLN A 154 23.48 32.08 3.20
C GLN A 154 24.71 32.56 3.97
N ALA A 155 25.41 31.67 4.68
CA ALA A 155 26.62 32.03 5.42
C ALA A 155 27.74 32.54 4.49
N ARG A 156 27.87 31.95 3.28
CA ARG A 156 28.79 32.45 2.25
C ARG A 156 28.41 33.84 1.76
N GLN A 157 27.12 34.11 1.55
CA GLN A 157 26.63 35.41 1.08
C GLN A 157 26.80 36.52 2.12
N ASN A 158 26.70 36.18 3.41
CA ASN A 158 26.76 37.16 4.50
C ASN A 158 28.16 37.32 5.12
N GLU A 159 29.19 36.67 4.55
CA GLU A 159 30.57 36.65 5.10
C GLU A 159 30.66 36.25 6.59
N ILE A 160 29.69 35.46 7.07
CA ILE A 160 29.63 35.05 8.48
C ILE A 160 30.62 33.90 8.71
N ASP A 161 31.62 34.14 9.57
CA ASP A 161 32.66 33.16 9.93
C ASP A 161 32.13 32.02 10.86
N GLY A 162 30.88 32.12 11.33
CA GLY A 162 30.20 31.13 12.19
C GLY A 162 29.71 29.84 11.51
N ARG A 163 30.38 29.39 10.43
CA ARG A 163 29.97 28.22 9.62
C ARG A 163 29.86 26.93 10.44
N GLU A 164 30.63 26.82 11.50
CA GLU A 164 30.79 25.59 12.28
C GLU A 164 29.64 25.37 13.30
N VAL A 165 29.23 26.42 14.01
CA VAL A 165 28.18 26.33 15.05
C VAL A 165 26.79 26.08 14.45
N CYS A 166 26.50 26.67 13.28
CA CYS A 166 25.19 26.56 12.62
C CYS A 166 24.90 25.18 12.02
N LEU A 167 25.94 24.35 11.78
CA LEU A 167 25.83 23.04 11.15
C LEU A 167 25.97 21.86 12.11
N LYS A 168 26.56 22.05 13.30
CA LYS A 168 26.81 20.95 14.26
C LYS A 168 25.54 20.17 14.60
N GLY A 169 24.45 20.86 14.93
CA GLY A 169 23.16 20.21 15.23
C GLY A 169 22.52 19.50 14.02
N LEU A 170 22.71 20.05 12.81
CA LEU A 170 22.26 19.39 11.58
C LEU A 170 23.08 18.14 11.29
N ARG A 171 24.40 18.17 11.52
CA ARG A 171 25.29 17.04 11.30
C ARG A 171 24.94 15.84 12.17
N VAL A 172 24.71 16.06 13.47
CA VAL A 172 24.23 15.00 14.38
C VAL A 172 22.93 14.38 13.88
N SER A 173 22.00 15.20 13.38
CA SER A 173 20.73 14.71 12.85
C SER A 173 20.92 13.92 11.54
N ILE A 174 21.80 14.38 10.65
CA ILE A 174 22.17 13.70 9.40
C ILE A 174 22.79 12.33 9.71
N ASP A 175 23.78 12.28 10.59
CA ASP A 175 24.50 11.06 10.96
C ASP A 175 23.55 10.03 11.59
N ARG A 176 22.63 10.48 12.46
CA ARG A 176 21.58 9.62 13.02
C ARG A 176 20.67 9.02 11.96
N HIS A 177 20.23 9.80 10.97
CA HIS A 177 19.37 9.28 9.90
C HIS A 177 20.12 8.36 8.93
N ARG A 178 21.42 8.58 8.71
CA ARG A 178 22.28 7.65 7.97
C ARG A 178 22.38 6.30 8.69
N ALA A 179 22.74 6.32 9.97
CA ALA A 179 22.80 5.10 10.78
C ALA A 179 21.46 4.34 10.83
N ASN A 180 20.33 5.06 10.87
CA ASN A 180 19.01 4.43 10.79
C ASN A 180 18.75 3.78 9.42
N ILE A 181 19.18 4.39 8.32
CA ILE A 181 19.08 3.78 6.99
C ILE A 181 19.91 2.50 6.94
N ASP A 182 21.17 2.55 7.36
CA ASP A 182 22.08 1.40 7.35
C ASP A 182 21.49 0.23 8.15
N ARG A 183 21.04 0.49 9.38
CA ARG A 183 20.35 -0.50 10.22
C ARG A 183 19.13 -1.12 9.52
N HIS A 184 18.35 -0.33 8.81
CA HIS A 184 17.16 -0.86 8.14
C HIS A 184 17.49 -1.63 6.86
N LEU A 185 18.57 -1.26 6.16
CA LEU A 185 19.09 -2.04 5.02
C LEU A 185 19.58 -3.41 5.48
N GLU A 186 20.26 -3.48 6.63
CA GLU A 186 20.65 -4.74 7.27
C GLU A 186 19.42 -5.59 7.63
N LEU A 187 18.41 -5.00 8.28
CA LEU A 187 17.18 -5.71 8.63
C LEU A 187 16.40 -6.21 7.41
N VAL A 188 16.46 -5.52 6.27
CA VAL A 188 15.79 -5.98 5.05
C VAL A 188 16.36 -7.30 4.54
N GLN A 189 17.65 -7.57 4.77
CA GLN A 189 18.29 -8.82 4.38
C GLN A 189 17.78 -10.03 5.15
N THR A 190 17.09 -9.82 6.28
CA THR A 190 16.49 -10.92 7.06
C THR A 190 15.12 -11.34 6.52
N ILE A 191 14.58 -10.65 5.52
CA ILE A 191 13.27 -10.95 4.92
C ILE A 191 13.49 -11.67 3.59
N PRO A 192 12.78 -12.77 3.31
CA PRO A 192 12.80 -13.42 2.00
C PRO A 192 12.53 -12.42 0.86
N PRO A 193 13.35 -12.38 -0.21
CA PRO A 193 13.23 -11.39 -1.29
C PRO A 193 11.83 -11.29 -1.92
N GLU A 194 11.13 -12.41 -2.05
CA GLU A 194 9.77 -12.51 -2.57
C GLU A 194 8.71 -11.84 -1.67
N LEU A 195 9.02 -11.59 -0.40
CA LEU A 195 8.15 -10.92 0.56
C LEU A 195 8.48 -9.43 0.72
N HIS A 196 9.53 -8.93 0.05
CA HIS A 196 9.86 -7.51 0.04
C HIS A 196 8.70 -6.70 -0.56
N ILE A 197 8.42 -5.53 0.02
CA ILE A 197 7.36 -4.63 -0.51
C ILE A 197 7.86 -3.90 -1.75
N VAL A 198 9.14 -3.56 -1.75
CA VAL A 198 9.84 -2.90 -2.84
C VAL A 198 11.20 -3.57 -2.98
N PRO A 199 11.70 -3.79 -4.19
CA PRO A 199 13.09 -4.18 -4.40
C PRO A 199 14.02 -3.14 -3.80
N ILE A 200 14.63 -3.48 -2.67
CA ILE A 200 15.63 -2.67 -1.99
C ILE A 200 16.98 -3.30 -2.30
N ASP A 201 17.74 -2.61 -3.12
CA ASP A 201 19.13 -2.94 -3.38
C ASP A 201 19.98 -2.01 -2.51
N SER A 202 20.95 -2.58 -1.80
CA SER A 202 21.83 -1.89 -0.85
C SER A 202 22.68 -0.81 -1.52
N GLU A 203 22.86 -0.88 -2.85
CA GLU A 203 23.57 0.14 -3.63
C GLU A 203 22.67 1.32 -4.04
N GLN A 204 21.36 1.28 -3.72
CA GLN A 204 20.46 2.35 -4.11
C GLN A 204 20.75 3.65 -3.36
N ARG A 205 20.92 4.73 -4.14
CA ARG A 205 20.95 6.10 -3.62
C ARG A 205 19.73 6.41 -2.75
N VAL A 206 19.92 7.14 -1.65
CA VAL A 206 18.90 7.57 -0.68
C VAL A 206 17.67 8.19 -1.37
N GLU A 207 17.87 8.95 -2.45
CA GLU A 207 16.79 9.58 -3.20
C GLU A 207 15.91 8.57 -3.94
N ARG A 208 16.48 7.44 -4.39
CA ARG A 208 15.75 6.32 -5.00
C ARG A 208 14.94 5.58 -3.94
N ILE A 209 15.51 5.33 -2.76
CA ILE A 209 14.81 4.76 -1.60
C ILE A 209 13.59 5.63 -1.23
N ALA A 210 13.80 6.93 -1.02
CA ALA A 210 12.72 7.87 -0.68
C ALA A 210 11.64 7.93 -1.75
N ARG A 211 12.01 7.92 -3.05
CA ARG A 211 11.07 7.96 -4.17
C ARG A 211 10.26 6.68 -4.29
N ASN A 212 10.92 5.53 -4.20
CA ASN A 212 10.29 4.22 -4.39
C ASN A 212 9.35 3.93 -3.22
N LEU A 213 9.85 4.03 -1.98
CA LEU A 213 9.06 3.76 -0.79
C LEU A 213 8.00 4.83 -0.54
N GLY A 214 8.22 6.06 -1.01
CA GLY A 214 7.22 7.12 -0.92
C GLY A 214 5.90 6.80 -1.63
N LYS A 215 5.90 5.91 -2.63
CA LYS A 215 4.66 5.44 -3.29
C LYS A 215 3.84 4.48 -2.41
N PHE A 216 4.50 3.76 -1.50
CA PHE A 216 3.87 2.73 -0.67
C PHE A 216 3.58 3.22 0.76
N VAL A 217 4.42 4.10 1.29
CA VAL A 217 4.37 4.56 2.69
C VAL A 217 3.63 5.89 2.82
N ALA A 218 3.81 6.81 1.87
CA ALA A 218 2.95 7.98 1.86
C ALA A 218 1.56 7.49 1.49
N LYS A 219 0.54 7.79 2.31
CA LYS A 219 -0.88 7.74 1.94
C LYS A 219 -1.22 8.67 0.75
N LYS A 220 -0.33 8.82 -0.24
CA LYS A 220 -0.73 9.31 -1.54
C LYS A 220 -1.64 8.24 -2.08
N ARG A 221 -2.92 8.48 -1.84
CA ARG A 221 -4.07 8.02 -2.58
C ARG A 221 -3.59 7.64 -3.97
N ILE A 222 -3.16 6.40 -4.15
CA ILE A 222 -3.07 5.81 -5.47
C ILE A 222 -4.55 5.54 -5.73
N ILE A 223 -5.27 6.61 -6.09
CA ILE A 223 -6.30 6.48 -7.08
C ILE A 223 -5.45 6.03 -8.26
N GLU A 224 -5.30 4.72 -8.47
CA GLU A 224 -5.09 4.30 -9.83
C GLU A 224 -6.32 4.88 -10.50
N PRO A 225 -6.20 5.88 -11.39
CA PRO A 225 -7.29 6.06 -12.31
C PRO A 225 -7.41 4.67 -12.91
N VAL A 226 -8.49 3.96 -12.58
CA VAL A 226 -9.04 3.00 -13.51
C VAL A 226 -9.18 3.89 -14.73
N ARG A 227 -8.18 3.86 -15.62
CA ARG A 227 -8.26 4.55 -16.88
C ARG A 227 -9.39 3.80 -17.54
N ILE A 228 -10.58 4.37 -17.40
CA ILE A 228 -11.73 4.09 -18.22
C ILE A 228 -11.21 4.54 -19.57
N ALA A 229 -10.59 3.59 -20.29
CA ALA A 229 -10.33 3.80 -21.70
C ALA A 229 -11.72 4.02 -22.29
N ALA A 230 -11.96 5.23 -22.77
CA ALA A 230 -13.06 5.52 -23.67
C ALA A 230 -12.88 4.70 -24.96
#